data_AF-A0A3A8JS39-F1
#
_entry.id   AF-A0A3A8JS39-F1
#
_cell.length_a   1.000
_cell.length_b   1.000
_cell.length_c   1.000
_cell.angle_alpha   90.00
_cell.angle_beta   90.00
_cell.angle_gamma   90.00
#
_symmetry.space_group_name_H-M   'P 1'
#
loop_
_entity.id
_entity.type
_entity.pdbx_description
1 polymer ?
#
loop_
_entity_poly.entity_id
_entity_poly.type
_entity_poly.pdbx_seq_one_letter_code
_entity_poly.pdbx_strand_id
1 'polypeptide(L)'
;MSRGLAAALVAMLAGCVAPSKAWKTPIEWPDANSAMLVGQPMEAGAAVAAAGAVRELVRTNTDPTLFEGCASPEQGLMVAVFTGPTTGLYYVVVHQDFRRCGGPRIRVLDAWDAYAVTPQGDVVAKAPPPAGDSSFSAPRLEEPVPSVPPSDPLPPPLPPPAPVNESPAPAPVP
;
A
#
# COMPACT_ATOMS: atom_id res chain seq x y z
N MET A 1 6.00 8.15 62.15
CA MET A 1 6.63 7.28 61.12
C MET A 1 5.82 7.36 59.83
N SER A 2 5.91 8.44 59.04
CA SER A 2 5.06 8.57 57.82
C SER A 2 5.64 9.51 56.75
N ARG A 3 6.97 9.51 56.54
CA ARG A 3 7.60 10.33 55.49
C ARG A 3 8.37 9.54 54.42
N GLY A 4 8.43 8.21 54.54
CA GLY A 4 9.22 7.37 53.63
C GLY A 4 8.46 6.75 52.45
N LEU A 5 7.12 6.76 52.44
CA LEU A 5 6.34 6.03 51.43
C LEU A 5 6.09 6.79 50.11
N ALA A 6 6.21 8.12 50.11
CA ALA A 6 5.89 8.91 48.91
C ALA A 6 6.97 8.87 47.83
N ALA A 7 8.24 8.66 48.20
CA ALA A 7 9.36 8.69 47.25
C ALA A 7 9.50 7.40 46.42
N ALA A 8 8.93 6.29 46.89
CA ALA A 8 9.05 4.99 46.21
C ALA A 8 8.05 4.81 45.04
N LEU A 9 6.99 5.62 44.97
CA LEU A 9 5.95 5.45 43.95
C LEU A 9 6.26 6.14 42.60
N VAL A 10 7.19 7.10 42.56
CA VAL A 10 7.48 7.89 41.35
C VAL A 10 8.51 7.21 40.44
N ALA A 11 9.30 6.27 40.96
CA ALA A 11 10.35 5.59 40.19
C ALA A 11 9.84 4.51 39.21
N MET A 12 8.56 4.10 39.30
CA MET A 12 8.00 3.02 38.47
C MET A 12 7.34 3.50 37.16
N LEU A 13 7.26 4.81 36.92
CA LEU A 13 6.59 5.37 35.74
C LEU A 13 7.55 5.92 34.67
N ALA A 14 8.86 5.93 34.92
CA ALA A 14 9.86 6.28 33.93
C ALA A 14 10.27 5.05 33.11
N GLY A 15 9.33 4.53 32.31
CA GLY A 15 9.69 3.61 31.24
C GLY A 15 10.69 4.31 30.32
N CYS A 16 11.84 3.69 30.07
CA CYS A 16 12.85 4.21 29.14
C CYS A 16 12.27 4.29 27.73
N VAL A 17 11.62 5.41 27.41
CA VAL A 17 11.45 5.85 26.02
C VAL A 17 12.83 6.35 25.61
N ALA A 18 13.64 5.44 25.06
CA ALA A 18 14.90 5.83 24.45
C ALA A 18 14.54 6.83 23.32
N PRO A 19 15.17 8.01 23.27
CA PRO A 19 14.92 8.96 22.19
C PRO A 19 15.22 8.29 20.85
N SER A 20 14.30 8.43 19.90
CA SER A 20 14.43 7.83 18.57
C SER A 20 15.74 8.32 17.95
N LYS A 21 16.68 7.40 17.74
CA LYS A 21 17.93 7.73 17.05
C LYS A 21 17.55 8.05 15.61
N ALA A 22 17.81 9.28 15.18
CA ALA A 22 17.76 9.64 13.77
C ALA A 22 18.60 8.63 12.97
N TRP A 23 17.95 7.91 12.05
CA TRP A 23 18.58 6.87 11.26
C TRP A 23 19.61 7.51 10.32
N LYS A 24 20.85 6.98 10.32
CA LYS A 24 22.00 7.65 9.68
C LYS A 24 22.40 7.02 8.35
N THR A 25 22.08 5.76 8.13
CA THR A 25 22.43 5.06 6.89
C THR A 25 21.33 5.24 5.85
N PRO A 26 21.67 5.38 4.56
CA PRO A 26 20.67 5.30 3.49
C PRO A 26 19.87 4.01 3.63
N ILE A 27 18.54 4.12 3.50
CA ILE A 27 17.65 2.96 3.56
C ILE A 27 17.52 2.41 2.14
N GLU A 28 18.01 1.20 1.95
CA GLU A 28 17.75 0.43 0.73
C GLU A 28 16.41 -0.28 0.90
N TRP A 29 15.46 -0.03 -0.01
CA TRP A 29 14.16 -0.67 0.02
C TRP A 29 14.25 -2.06 -0.63
N PRO A 30 13.67 -3.10 -0.02
CA PRO A 30 13.70 -4.43 -0.58
C PRO A 30 12.90 -4.50 -1.89
N ASP A 31 13.45 -5.22 -2.84
CA ASP A 31 12.78 -5.64 -4.08
C ASP A 31 12.21 -7.06 -3.93
N ALA A 32 11.63 -7.58 -5.03
CA ALA A 32 11.05 -8.92 -5.05
C ALA A 32 12.04 -10.06 -4.71
N ASN A 33 13.35 -9.83 -4.84
CA ASN A 33 14.39 -10.84 -4.60
C ASN A 33 15.04 -10.70 -3.22
N SER A 34 14.91 -9.54 -2.59
CA SER A 34 15.53 -9.22 -1.29
C SER A 34 14.52 -9.10 -0.15
N ALA A 35 13.22 -9.00 -0.44
CA ALA A 35 12.15 -9.06 0.55
C ALA A 35 11.97 -10.48 1.08
N MET A 36 12.11 -10.67 2.39
CA MET A 36 11.78 -11.94 3.06
C MET A 36 10.64 -11.73 4.04
N LEU A 37 9.53 -12.43 3.84
CA LEU A 37 8.36 -12.33 4.70
C LEU A 37 8.68 -12.86 6.11
N VAL A 38 8.41 -12.05 7.14
CA VAL A 38 8.43 -12.47 8.53
C VAL A 38 7.14 -13.23 8.81
N GLY A 39 7.21 -14.56 8.65
CA GLY A 39 6.07 -15.46 8.83
C GLY A 39 5.68 -15.68 10.29
N GLN A 40 4.93 -16.77 10.53
CA GLN A 40 4.63 -17.25 11.89
C GLN A 40 5.49 -18.48 12.20
N PRO A 41 6.08 -18.58 13.41
CA PRO A 41 6.08 -17.58 14.48
C PRO A 41 6.88 -16.32 14.11
N MET A 42 6.48 -15.15 14.64
CA MET A 42 7.19 -13.89 14.41
C MET A 42 8.00 -13.45 15.63
N GLU A 43 9.15 -12.83 15.36
CA GLU A 43 9.94 -12.13 16.38
C GLU A 43 9.13 -10.97 17.00
N ALA A 44 9.25 -10.78 18.32
CA ALA A 44 8.49 -9.73 19.02
C ALA A 44 8.80 -8.31 18.48
N GLY A 45 10.05 -8.06 18.05
CA GLY A 45 10.44 -6.80 17.41
C GLY A 45 9.68 -6.54 16.11
N ALA A 46 9.36 -7.58 15.33
CA ALA A 46 8.58 -7.46 14.11
C ALA A 46 7.12 -7.07 14.41
N ALA A 47 6.55 -7.61 15.49
CA ALA A 47 5.22 -7.23 15.94
C ALA A 47 5.16 -5.76 16.40
N VAL A 48 6.18 -5.31 17.14
CA VAL A 48 6.29 -3.91 17.58
C VAL A 48 6.47 -2.96 16.39
N ALA A 49 7.30 -3.36 15.41
CA ALA A 49 7.47 -2.64 14.16
C ALA A 49 6.15 -2.49 13.38
N ALA A 50 5.37 -3.58 13.28
CA ALA A 50 4.06 -3.55 12.64
C ALA A 50 3.12 -2.55 13.33
N ALA A 51 3.06 -2.57 14.66
CA ALA A 51 2.27 -1.62 15.43
C ALA A 51 2.75 -0.18 15.25
N GLY A 52 4.07 0.05 15.12
CA GLY A 52 4.67 1.35 14.79
C GLY A 52 4.18 1.90 13.46
N ALA A 53 4.24 1.09 12.40
CA ALA A 53 3.74 1.47 11.07
C ALA A 53 2.24 1.78 11.07
N VAL A 54 1.43 0.97 11.76
CA VAL A 54 -0.02 1.22 11.88
C VAL A 54 -0.30 2.55 12.55
N ARG A 55 0.35 2.83 13.69
CA ARG A 55 0.21 4.12 14.38
C ARG A 55 0.62 5.29 13.49
N GLU A 56 1.69 5.14 12.73
CA GLU A 56 2.15 6.18 11.81
C GLU A 56 1.16 6.42 10.67
N LEU A 57 0.61 5.38 10.06
CA LEU A 57 -0.43 5.50 9.05
C LEU A 57 -1.64 6.24 9.61
N VAL A 58 -2.19 5.79 10.74
CA VAL A 58 -3.35 6.41 11.37
C VAL A 58 -3.10 7.87 11.72
N ARG A 59 -1.89 8.20 12.20
CA ARG A 59 -1.49 9.56 12.57
C ARG A 59 -1.34 10.50 11.36
N THR A 60 -0.86 9.99 10.23
CA THR A 60 -0.52 10.79 9.04
C THR A 60 -1.61 10.78 7.98
N ASN A 61 -2.58 9.89 8.07
CA ASN A 61 -3.71 9.86 7.16
C ASN A 61 -4.61 11.07 7.37
N THR A 62 -4.99 11.73 6.28
CA THR A 62 -5.80 12.95 6.29
C THR A 62 -7.23 12.69 5.84
N ASP A 63 -7.54 11.49 5.34
CA ASP A 63 -8.88 11.13 4.89
C ASP A 63 -9.75 10.70 6.08
N PRO A 64 -10.76 11.49 6.49
CA PRO A 64 -11.60 11.14 7.63
C PRO A 64 -12.57 9.99 7.34
N THR A 65 -12.78 9.62 6.07
CA THR A 65 -13.75 8.61 5.65
C THR A 65 -13.17 7.20 5.59
N LEU A 66 -11.84 7.08 5.66
CA LEU A 66 -11.13 5.83 5.43
C LEU A 66 -11.52 4.67 6.35
N PHE A 67 -11.87 5.02 7.60
CA PHE A 67 -12.20 4.07 8.65
C PHE A 67 -13.68 4.15 9.04
N GLU A 68 -14.53 4.72 8.18
CA GLU A 68 -15.96 4.78 8.42
C GLU A 68 -16.55 3.37 8.61
N GLY A 69 -17.26 3.18 9.72
CA GLY A 69 -17.84 1.89 10.11
C GLY A 69 -16.90 0.95 10.89
N CYS A 70 -15.62 1.31 11.09
CA CYS A 70 -14.73 0.57 11.99
C CYS A 70 -14.95 1.00 13.45
N ALA A 71 -14.77 0.08 14.43
CA ALA A 71 -14.73 0.46 15.85
C ALA A 71 -13.44 1.20 16.22
N SER A 72 -12.35 0.91 15.49
CA SER A 72 -11.10 1.66 15.54
C SER A 72 -10.40 1.60 14.17
N PRO A 73 -9.50 2.53 13.83
CA PRO A 73 -8.78 2.51 12.56
C PRO A 73 -8.04 1.20 12.29
N GLU A 74 -7.44 0.61 13.32
CA GLU A 74 -6.65 -0.62 13.22
C GLU A 74 -7.49 -1.83 12.75
N GLN A 75 -8.79 -1.84 13.02
CA GLN A 75 -9.69 -2.90 12.56
C GLN A 75 -9.80 -2.97 11.03
N GLY A 76 -9.67 -1.82 10.36
CA GLY A 76 -9.71 -1.70 8.90
C GLY A 76 -8.36 -1.88 8.24
N LEU A 77 -7.31 -2.29 8.96
CA LEU A 77 -5.96 -2.41 8.45
C LEU A 77 -5.45 -3.85 8.52
N MET A 78 -4.57 -4.18 7.58
CA MET A 78 -3.83 -5.41 7.55
C MET A 78 -2.35 -5.10 7.30
N VAL A 79 -1.48 -5.94 7.85
CA VAL A 79 -0.03 -5.72 7.84
C VAL A 79 0.70 -6.96 7.35
N ALA A 80 1.73 -6.72 6.54
CA ALA A 80 2.74 -7.71 6.19
C ALA A 80 4.10 -7.15 6.58
N VAL A 81 4.92 -7.95 7.26
CA VAL A 81 6.23 -7.54 7.76
C VAL A 81 7.31 -8.31 7.02
N PHE A 82 8.34 -7.62 6.56
CA PHE A 82 9.45 -8.19 5.83
C PHE A 82 10.78 -7.79 6.46
N THR A 83 11.79 -8.64 6.33
CA THR A 83 13.19 -8.23 6.43
C THR A 83 13.72 -7.91 5.03
N GLY A 84 14.82 -7.17 4.97
CA GLY A 84 15.41 -6.71 3.71
C GLY A 84 16.89 -6.37 3.83
N PRO A 85 17.45 -5.66 2.85
CA PRO A 85 18.90 -5.44 2.72
C PRO A 85 19.48 -4.54 3.82
N THR A 86 18.69 -3.60 4.37
CA THR A 86 19.14 -2.76 5.48
C THR A 86 18.96 -3.50 6.81
N THR A 87 20.06 -3.88 7.44
CA THR A 87 20.03 -4.61 8.71
C THR A 87 19.47 -3.75 9.85
N GLY A 88 18.76 -4.38 10.78
CA GLY A 88 18.16 -3.71 11.93
C GLY A 88 16.87 -2.95 11.63
N LEU A 89 16.29 -3.12 10.43
CA LEU A 89 14.98 -2.60 10.07
C LEU A 89 14.02 -3.72 9.67
N TYR A 90 12.75 -3.48 9.95
CA TYR A 90 11.62 -4.18 9.37
C TYR A 90 10.96 -3.31 8.33
N TYR A 91 10.54 -3.91 7.23
CA TYR A 91 9.78 -3.26 6.17
C TYR A 91 8.34 -3.70 6.31
N VAL A 92 7.46 -2.78 6.69
CA VAL A 92 6.06 -3.07 6.99
C VAL A 92 5.20 -2.50 5.89
N VAL A 93 4.47 -3.37 5.20
CA VAL A 93 3.43 -2.99 4.24
C VAL A 93 2.10 -2.97 4.97
N VAL A 94 1.45 -1.82 4.97
CA VAL A 94 0.12 -1.61 5.55
C VAL A 94 -0.88 -1.42 4.42
N HIS A 95 -1.93 -2.22 4.42
CA HIS A 95 -3.02 -2.14 3.46
C HIS A 95 -4.37 -2.04 4.15
N GLN A 96 -5.33 -1.46 3.46
CA GLN A 96 -6.67 -1.22 3.96
C GLN A 96 -7.56 -2.42 3.64
N ASP A 97 -8.20 -2.98 4.66
CA ASP A 97 -9.19 -4.06 4.55
C ASP A 97 -10.59 -3.53 4.87
N PHE A 98 -11.17 -2.82 3.90
CA PHE A 98 -12.50 -2.21 4.00
C PHE A 98 -13.63 -3.23 4.29
N ARG A 99 -13.40 -4.52 4.05
CA ARG A 99 -14.42 -5.56 4.32
C ARG A 99 -14.74 -5.66 5.82
N ARG A 100 -13.81 -5.29 6.70
CA ARG A 100 -13.95 -5.43 8.16
C ARG A 100 -14.80 -4.36 8.81
N CYS A 101 -15.10 -3.29 8.09
CA CYS A 101 -15.78 -2.10 8.62
C CYS A 101 -17.17 -1.88 8.03
N GLY A 102 -17.68 -2.81 7.22
CA GLY A 102 -19.02 -2.70 6.62
C GLY A 102 -19.18 -1.57 5.59
N GLY A 103 -18.10 -0.86 5.27
CA GLY A 103 -18.10 0.23 4.29
C GLY A 103 -18.30 -0.25 2.85
N PRO A 104 -18.75 0.63 1.95
CA PRO A 104 -18.89 0.31 0.54
C PRO A 104 -17.54 -0.10 -0.06
N ARG A 105 -17.52 -1.11 -0.94
CA ARG A 105 -16.34 -1.47 -1.76
C ARG A 105 -16.11 -0.42 -2.84
N ILE A 106 -15.75 0.79 -2.45
CA ILE A 106 -15.11 1.72 -3.36
C ILE A 106 -13.67 1.21 -3.49
N ARG A 107 -13.32 0.73 -4.69
CA ARG A 107 -11.96 0.32 -5.03
C ARG A 107 -11.08 1.58 -5.03
N VAL A 108 -10.69 2.04 -3.84
CA VAL A 108 -9.54 2.92 -3.74
C VAL A 108 -8.37 2.01 -4.06
N LEU A 109 -7.82 2.27 -5.24
CA LEU A 109 -6.71 1.62 -5.94
C LEU A 109 -5.64 1.05 -5.00
N ASP A 110 -4.89 0.07 -5.50
CA ASP A 110 -3.87 -0.79 -4.86
C ASP A 110 -2.69 -0.03 -4.19
N ALA A 111 -2.98 1.04 -3.46
CA ALA A 111 -2.07 1.88 -2.73
C ALA A 111 -1.84 1.25 -1.36
N TRP A 112 -0.81 0.41 -1.28
CA TRP A 112 -0.21 0.05 -0.02
C TRP A 112 0.74 1.15 0.44
N ASP A 113 0.77 1.41 1.74
CA ASP A 113 1.81 2.22 2.35
C ASP A 113 2.89 1.30 2.92
N ALA A 114 4.14 1.52 2.53
CA ALA A 114 5.27 0.77 3.04
C ALA A 114 6.15 1.66 3.94
N TYR A 115 6.58 1.11 5.07
CA TYR A 115 7.36 1.81 6.08
C TYR A 115 8.60 1.01 6.44
N ALA A 116 9.71 1.71 6.64
CA ALA A 116 10.91 1.16 7.26
C ALA A 116 10.85 1.51 8.75
N VAL A 117 10.91 0.49 9.61
CA VAL A 117 10.61 0.61 11.03
C VAL A 117 11.64 -0.13 11.86
N THR A 118 12.08 0.46 12.96
CA THR A 118 12.99 -0.20 13.91
C THR A 118 12.27 -1.30 14.70
N PRO A 119 13.00 -2.24 15.32
CA PRO A 119 12.41 -3.22 16.25
C PRO A 119 11.71 -2.59 17.47
N GLN A 120 11.94 -1.30 17.74
CA GLN A 120 11.29 -0.53 18.79
C GLN A 120 9.98 0.13 18.32
N GLY A 121 9.67 0.05 17.03
CA GLY A 121 8.45 0.63 16.46
C GLY A 121 8.60 2.07 15.99
N ASP A 122 9.83 2.58 15.87
CA ASP A 122 10.08 3.92 15.32
C ASP A 122 10.08 3.85 13.80
N VAL A 123 9.21 4.63 13.16
CA VAL A 123 9.20 4.75 11.69
C VAL A 123 10.33 5.68 11.27
N VAL A 124 11.28 5.15 10.49
CA VAL A 124 12.45 5.89 10.02
C VAL A 124 12.29 6.39 8.58
N ALA A 125 11.44 5.74 7.78
CA ALA A 125 11.07 6.22 6.45
C ALA A 125 9.73 5.63 5.99
N LYS A 126 9.07 6.36 5.09
CA LYS A 126 7.96 5.88 4.27
C LYS A 126 8.49 5.66 2.84
N ALA A 127 8.08 4.58 2.19
CA ALA A 127 8.48 4.30 0.82
C ALA A 127 7.96 5.41 -0.10
N PRO A 128 8.74 5.80 -1.13
CA PRO A 128 8.21 6.68 -2.16
C PRO A 128 7.03 5.98 -2.85
N PRO A 129 6.01 6.74 -3.30
CA PRO A 129 4.97 6.17 -4.15
C PRO A 129 5.63 5.47 -5.36
N PRO A 130 5.09 4.34 -5.81
CA PRO A 130 5.60 3.69 -7.02
C PRO A 130 5.61 4.73 -8.16
N ALA A 131 6.71 4.78 -8.89
CA ALA A 131 6.84 5.69 -10.02
C ALA A 131 5.88 5.25 -11.14
N GLY A 132 4.69 5.86 -11.15
CA GLY A 132 3.74 5.76 -12.25
C GLY A 132 2.48 4.96 -11.93
N ASP A 133 1.48 5.64 -11.39
CA ASP A 133 0.15 5.62 -12.03
C ASP A 133 -0.03 6.96 -12.72
N SER A 134 0.37 7.03 -13.99
CA SER A 134 -0.04 8.09 -14.93
C SER A 134 -1.53 8.00 -15.30
N SER A 135 -2.37 7.62 -14.34
CA SER A 135 -3.83 7.50 -14.45
C SER A 135 -4.52 8.37 -13.40
N PHE A 136 -3.89 9.48 -13.01
CA PHE A 136 -4.58 10.61 -12.41
C PHE A 136 -4.34 11.84 -13.29
N SER A 137 -4.83 11.77 -14.53
CA SER A 137 -5.46 12.98 -15.06
C SER A 137 -6.63 13.26 -14.13
N ALA A 138 -6.55 14.35 -13.36
CA ALA A 138 -7.74 15.06 -12.92
C ALA A 138 -8.72 15.16 -14.10
N PRO A 139 -10.05 15.30 -13.91
CA PRO A 139 -10.91 15.70 -15.02
C PRO A 139 -10.30 16.96 -15.61
N ARG A 140 -9.67 16.83 -16.77
CA ARG A 140 -9.15 17.96 -17.51
C ARG A 140 -10.43 18.70 -17.87
N LEU A 141 -10.70 19.81 -17.18
CA LEU A 141 -11.60 20.84 -17.69
C LEU A 141 -11.27 20.94 -19.18
N GLU A 142 -12.24 20.62 -20.03
CA GLU A 142 -12.09 20.57 -21.48
C GLU A 142 -11.33 21.81 -21.94
N GLU A 143 -10.05 21.63 -22.24
CA GLU A 143 -9.28 22.60 -23.00
C GLU A 143 -9.88 22.55 -24.42
N PRO A 144 -10.36 23.67 -24.97
CA PRO A 144 -11.04 23.66 -26.24
C PRO A 144 -10.08 23.18 -27.32
N VAL A 145 -10.45 22.08 -27.98
CA VAL A 145 -9.69 21.47 -29.07
C VAL A 145 -9.40 22.52 -30.14
N PRO A 146 -8.14 22.75 -30.55
CA PRO A 146 -7.84 23.60 -31.69
C PRO A 146 -8.44 22.98 -32.96
N SER A 147 -9.30 23.73 -33.64
CA SER A 147 -9.94 23.35 -34.90
C SER A 147 -8.88 22.99 -35.96
N VAL A 148 -8.83 21.72 -36.36
CA VAL A 148 -8.08 21.28 -37.54
C VAL A 148 -8.88 21.67 -38.80
N PRO A 149 -8.28 22.30 -39.83
CA PRO A 149 -8.98 22.63 -41.07
C PRO A 149 -9.35 21.37 -41.87
N PRO A 150 -10.38 21.42 -42.75
CA PRO A 150 -10.92 20.24 -43.41
C PRO A 150 -9.95 19.71 -44.48
N SER A 151 -9.62 18.41 -44.39
CA SER A 151 -8.95 17.67 -45.47
C SER A 151 -10.00 17.13 -46.45
N ASP A 152 -9.74 17.30 -47.75
CA ASP A 152 -10.54 16.81 -48.86
C ASP A 152 -10.79 15.27 -48.82
N PRO A 153 -11.87 14.75 -49.44
CA PRO A 153 -12.30 13.37 -49.30
C PRO A 153 -11.44 12.38 -50.10
N LEU A 154 -10.97 11.31 -49.45
CA LEU A 154 -10.45 10.11 -50.11
C LEU A 154 -11.59 9.30 -50.77
N PRO A 155 -11.38 8.64 -51.92
CA PRO A 155 -12.36 7.76 -52.55
C PRO A 155 -12.59 6.45 -51.74
N PRO A 156 -13.76 5.81 -51.89
CA PRO A 156 -14.20 4.71 -51.02
C PRO A 156 -13.43 3.40 -51.24
N PRO A 157 -13.26 2.57 -50.18
CA PRO A 157 -12.63 1.25 -50.27
C PRO A 157 -13.55 0.20 -50.92
N LEU A 158 -12.94 -0.77 -51.60
CA LEU A 158 -13.62 -1.92 -52.25
C LEU A 158 -14.26 -2.88 -51.22
N PRO A 159 -15.36 -3.57 -51.56
CA PRO A 159 -16.07 -4.46 -50.65
C PRO A 159 -15.29 -5.78 -50.38
N PRO A 160 -15.46 -6.39 -49.19
CA PRO A 160 -14.81 -7.64 -48.82
C PRO A 160 -15.48 -8.88 -49.48
N PRO A 161 -14.74 -9.97 -49.72
CA PRO A 161 -15.31 -11.24 -50.17
C PRO A 161 -16.16 -11.89 -49.07
N ALA A 162 -17.24 -12.57 -49.49
CA ALA A 162 -18.23 -13.19 -48.61
C ALA A 162 -17.69 -14.40 -47.82
N PRO A 163 -18.22 -14.68 -46.61
CA PRO A 163 -17.80 -15.79 -45.77
C PRO A 163 -18.28 -17.16 -46.26
N VAL A 164 -17.48 -18.16 -45.89
CA VAL A 164 -17.47 -19.58 -46.28
C VAL A 164 -18.73 -20.31 -45.82
N ASN A 165 -19.33 -21.13 -46.70
CA ASN A 165 -20.41 -22.05 -46.32
C ASN A 165 -19.82 -23.45 -46.06
N GLU A 166 -19.95 -23.93 -44.83
CA GLU A 166 -19.55 -25.27 -44.38
C GLU A 166 -20.76 -26.23 -44.48
N SER A 167 -20.64 -27.29 -45.28
CA SER A 167 -21.50 -28.49 -45.20
C SER A 167 -20.96 -29.64 -46.09
N PRO A 168 -21.27 -30.92 -45.79
CA PRO A 168 -20.36 -31.84 -45.11
C PRO A 168 -19.75 -32.94 -46.01
N ALA A 169 -18.79 -33.66 -45.43
CA ALA A 169 -17.96 -34.71 -46.02
C ALA A 169 -18.73 -35.87 -46.70
N PRO A 170 -18.17 -36.46 -47.77
CA PRO A 170 -18.40 -37.86 -48.13
C PRO A 170 -17.25 -38.77 -47.67
N ALA A 171 -17.64 -40.00 -47.32
CA ALA A 171 -16.87 -41.11 -46.75
C ALA A 171 -15.77 -41.69 -47.68
N PRO A 172 -14.84 -42.53 -47.15
CA PRO A 172 -13.73 -43.09 -47.92
C PRO A 172 -14.19 -44.25 -48.83
N VAL A 173 -13.49 -44.46 -49.94
CA VAL A 173 -13.67 -45.58 -50.89
C VAL A 173 -12.33 -46.34 -51.03
N PRO A 174 -12.33 -47.62 -51.47
CA PRO A 174 -11.71 -48.77 -50.82
C PRO A 174 -10.22 -48.99 -51.11
#